data_AF-A0A4Q3ATC8-F1
#
_entry.id   AF-A0A4Q3ATC8-F1
#
_cell.length_a   1.000
_cell.length_b   1.000
_cell.length_c   1.000
_cell.angle_alpha   90.00
_cell.angle_beta   90.00
_cell.angle_gamma   90.00
#
_symmetry.space_group_name_H-M   'P 1'
#
loop_
_entity.id
_entity.type
_entity.pdbx_description
1 polymer ?
#
loop_
_entity_poly.entity_id
_entity_poly.type
_entity_poly.pdbx_seq_one_letter_code
_entity_poly.pdbx_strand_id
1 'polypeptide(L)'
;DYAALISKQLLTSGNMMEELFTGTHSDKVIELVGRYVKQEIDQQAGIIKPLVVYAMGGQKYQHLKEQVAARILGQLPETMKHIESYAEDAMDIRNTLVTRMQNLTPEEFEGMLRPAFKEDEWSLIMVGAVLGFLVGEMQIHFML
;
A
#
# COMPACT_ATOMS: atom_id res chain seq x y z
N ASP A 1 17.28 -10.57 -0.94
CA ASP A 1 17.05 -9.33 -0.16
C ASP A 1 16.10 -8.30 -0.78
N TYR A 2 16.11 -8.05 -2.10
CA TYR A 2 15.19 -7.08 -2.73
C TYR A 2 13.69 -7.45 -2.60
N ALA A 3 13.31 -8.73 -2.77
CA ALA A 3 11.92 -9.17 -2.60
C ALA A 3 11.42 -9.14 -1.14
N ALA A 4 12.33 -9.32 -0.17
CA ALA A 4 12.04 -9.17 1.25
C ALA A 4 11.91 -7.69 1.64
N LEU A 5 12.69 -6.79 1.03
CA LEU A 5 12.57 -5.34 1.21
C LEU A 5 11.26 -4.80 0.62
N ILE A 6 10.89 -5.27 -0.59
CA ILE A 6 9.63 -4.92 -1.27
C ILE A 6 8.41 -5.44 -0.48
N SER A 7 8.45 -6.67 0.04
CA SER A 7 7.31 -7.25 0.77
C SER A 7 7.16 -6.77 2.22
N LYS A 8 8.26 -6.46 2.92
CA LYS A 8 8.19 -5.94 4.30
C LYS A 8 7.94 -4.44 4.40
N GLN A 9 8.14 -3.66 3.34
CA GLN A 9 8.00 -2.19 3.40
C GLN A 9 6.87 -1.63 2.52
N LEU A 10 6.33 -2.34 1.53
CA LEU A 10 5.34 -1.75 0.60
C LEU A 10 3.89 -2.23 0.78
N LEU A 11 3.62 -3.33 1.50
CA LEU A 11 2.27 -3.92 1.58
C LEU A 11 1.76 -4.11 3.00
N THR A 12 2.00 -3.15 3.89
CA THR A 12 1.34 -3.09 5.21
C THR A 12 0.24 -2.05 5.15
N SER A 13 -0.92 -2.32 5.76
CA SER A 13 -2.05 -1.37 5.79
C SER A 13 -1.64 0.01 6.31
N GLY A 14 -0.78 0.08 7.34
CA GLY A 14 -0.21 1.33 7.84
C GLY A 14 0.60 2.11 6.79
N ASN A 15 1.54 1.46 6.11
CA ASN A 15 2.37 2.09 5.08
C ASN A 15 1.56 2.51 3.85
N MET A 16 0.56 1.71 3.45
CA MET A 16 -0.36 2.10 2.37
C MET A 16 -1.17 3.33 2.77
N MET A 17 -1.62 3.37 4.02
CA MET A 17 -2.39 4.51 4.53
C MET A 17 -1.54 5.77 4.56
N GLU A 18 -0.32 5.69 5.08
CA GLU A 18 0.63 6.80 5.08
C GLU A 18 0.89 7.30 3.65
N GLU A 19 1.21 6.41 2.70
CA GLU A 19 1.44 6.77 1.29
C GLU A 19 0.21 7.43 0.64
N LEU A 20 -1.01 7.01 1.00
CA LEU A 20 -2.24 7.65 0.50
C LEU A 20 -2.41 9.10 0.95
N PHE A 21 -1.89 9.48 2.12
CA PHE A 21 -2.07 10.83 2.70
C PHE A 21 -0.83 11.72 2.62
N THR A 22 0.36 11.16 2.50
CA THR A 22 1.63 11.93 2.43
C THR A 22 2.43 11.67 1.16
N GLY A 23 2.04 10.67 0.37
CA GLY A 23 2.73 10.28 -0.85
C GLY A 23 2.49 11.21 -2.04
N THR A 24 3.06 10.85 -3.19
CA THR A 24 3.10 11.67 -4.42
C THR A 24 1.70 11.96 -5.01
N HIS A 25 0.68 11.21 -4.60
CA HIS A 25 -0.70 11.35 -5.08
C HIS A 25 -1.70 11.72 -3.98
N SER A 26 -1.22 12.11 -2.81
CA SER A 26 -2.03 12.52 -1.66
C SER A 26 -3.00 13.67 -1.97
N ASP A 27 -2.58 14.62 -2.80
CA ASP A 27 -3.44 15.73 -3.25
C ASP A 27 -4.77 15.27 -3.86
N LYS A 28 -4.76 14.17 -4.63
CA LYS A 28 -5.98 13.62 -5.24
C LYS A 28 -6.91 13.00 -4.20
N VAL A 29 -6.34 12.36 -3.18
CA VAL A 29 -7.11 11.79 -2.07
C VAL A 29 -7.74 12.93 -1.26
N ILE A 30 -6.96 13.96 -0.94
CA ILE A 30 -7.43 15.17 -0.25
C ILE A 30 -8.55 15.86 -1.05
N GLU A 31 -8.39 15.99 -2.37
CA GLU A 31 -9.42 16.56 -3.24
C GLU A 31 -10.72 15.73 -3.22
N LEU A 32 -10.59 14.40 -3.30
CA LEU A 32 -11.74 13.49 -3.29
C LEU A 32 -12.50 13.58 -1.96
N VAL A 33 -11.79 13.55 -0.84
CA VAL A 33 -12.40 13.69 0.49
C VAL A 33 -13.02 15.08 0.64
N GLY A 34 -12.34 16.12 0.17
CA GLY A 34 -12.86 17.49 0.18
C GLY A 34 -14.17 17.64 -0.61
N ARG A 35 -14.29 16.97 -1.76
CA ARG A 35 -15.56 16.91 -2.52
C ARG A 35 -16.66 16.21 -1.73
N TYR A 36 -16.34 15.07 -1.11
CA TYR A 36 -17.31 14.29 -0.34
C TYR A 36 -17.85 15.07 0.86
N VAL A 37 -16.96 15.71 1.63
CA VAL A 37 -17.33 16.58 2.76
C VAL A 37 -18.23 17.73 2.31
N LYS A 38 -17.90 18.42 1.22
CA LYS A 38 -18.74 19.51 0.67
C LYS A 38 -20.13 19.00 0.28
N GLN A 39 -20.21 17.82 -0.34
CA GLN A 39 -21.47 17.19 -0.73
C GLN A 39 -22.32 16.80 0.48
N GLU A 40 -21.72 16.21 1.51
CA GLU A 40 -22.41 15.85 2.75
C GLU A 40 -22.94 17.07 3.50
N ILE A 41 -22.16 18.16 3.55
CA ILE A 41 -22.64 19.43 4.11
C ILE A 41 -23.86 19.93 3.32
N ASP A 42 -23.82 19.87 1.98
CA ASP A 42 -24.95 20.32 1.16
C ASP A 42 -26.19 19.42 1.29
N GLN A 43 -26.03 18.11 1.55
CA GLN A 43 -27.13 17.19 1.84
C GLN A 43 -27.76 17.47 3.21
N GLN A 44 -26.96 17.55 4.28
CA GLN A 44 -27.48 17.80 5.63
C GLN A 44 -28.05 19.21 5.79
N ALA A 45 -27.43 20.20 5.14
CA ALA A 45 -27.98 21.55 5.10
C ALA A 45 -29.24 21.64 4.24
N GLY A 46 -29.55 20.66 3.37
CA GLY A 46 -30.61 20.73 2.35
C GLY A 46 -31.98 21.19 2.87
N ILE A 47 -32.34 20.87 4.11
CA ILE A 47 -33.63 21.24 4.72
C ILE A 47 -33.65 22.70 5.24
N ILE A 48 -32.50 23.21 5.69
CA ILE A 48 -32.35 24.55 6.28
C ILE A 48 -31.58 25.53 5.37
N LYS A 49 -31.09 25.07 4.22
CA LYS A 49 -30.32 25.84 3.23
C LYS A 49 -31.00 27.15 2.85
N PRO A 50 -32.33 27.20 2.59
CA PRO A 50 -33.01 28.46 2.29
C PRO A 50 -32.95 29.45 3.46
N LEU A 51 -33.15 28.97 4.69
CA LEU A 51 -33.08 29.77 5.93
C LEU A 51 -31.67 30.27 6.21
N VAL A 52 -30.66 29.42 6.06
CA VAL A 52 -29.24 29.73 6.32
C VAL A 52 -28.71 30.71 5.27
N VAL A 53 -29.04 30.51 3.99
CA VAL A 53 -28.67 31.43 2.90
C VAL A 53 -29.43 32.76 3.02
N TYR A 54 -30.70 32.74 3.46
CA TYR A 54 -31.47 33.95 3.70
C TYR A 54 -30.94 34.76 4.90
N ALA A 55 -30.54 34.10 5.98
CA ALA A 55 -30.03 34.75 7.18
C ALA A 55 -28.59 35.28 7.05
N MET A 56 -27.72 34.56 6.32
CA MET A 56 -26.29 34.90 6.23
C MET A 56 -25.82 35.37 4.85
N GLY A 57 -26.57 35.11 3.78
CA GLY A 57 -26.18 35.38 2.40
C GLY A 57 -25.37 34.23 1.77
N GLY A 58 -25.59 33.99 0.47
CA GLY A 58 -24.98 32.88 -0.26
C GLY A 58 -23.44 32.86 -0.26
N GLN A 59 -22.81 34.04 -0.24
CA GLN A 59 -21.34 34.15 -0.16
C GLN A 59 -20.79 33.75 1.23
N LYS A 60 -21.44 34.17 2.33
CA LYS A 60 -21.01 33.75 3.67
C LYS A 60 -21.23 32.24 3.88
N TYR A 61 -22.30 31.68 3.32
CA TYR A 61 -22.52 30.23 3.33
C TYR A 61 -21.41 29.49 2.58
N GLN A 62 -20.99 29.98 1.42
CA GLN A 62 -19.90 29.38 0.65
C GLN A 62 -18.56 29.48 1.40
N HIS A 63 -18.23 30.62 1.99
CA HIS A 63 -17.04 30.77 2.82
C HIS A 63 -17.05 29.87 4.06
N LEU A 64 -18.21 29.69 4.70
CA LEU A 64 -18.34 28.78 5.83
C LEU A 64 -18.06 27.34 5.41
N LYS A 65 -18.59 26.91 4.26
CA LYS A 65 -18.32 25.57 3.71
C LYS A 65 -16.83 25.36 3.43
N GLU A 66 -16.16 26.35 2.86
CA GLU A 66 -14.71 26.28 2.58
C GLU A 66 -13.89 26.19 3.87
N GLN A 67 -14.23 26.99 4.89
CA GLN A 67 -13.54 26.94 6.18
C GLN A 67 -13.74 25.61 6.91
N VAL A 68 -14.97 25.08 6.91
CA VAL A 68 -15.27 23.78 7.52
C VAL A 68 -14.54 22.65 6.77
N ALA A 69 -14.58 22.66 5.44
CA ALA A 69 -13.86 21.67 4.64
C ALA A 69 -12.35 21.74 4.90
N ALA A 70 -11.75 22.94 4.91
CA ALA A 70 -10.33 23.12 5.21
C ALA A 70 -9.96 22.64 6.62
N ARG A 71 -10.83 22.86 7.62
CA ARG A 71 -10.61 22.40 8.99
C ARG A 71 -10.63 20.88 9.09
N ILE A 72 -11.59 20.23 8.42
CA ILE A 72 -11.70 18.77 8.37
C ILE A 72 -10.50 18.17 7.64
N LEU A 73 -10.14 18.73 6.48
CA LEU A 73 -8.99 18.28 5.71
C LEU A 73 -7.68 18.42 6.49
N GLY A 74 -7.52 19.47 7.29
CA GLY A 74 -6.34 19.66 8.14
C GLY A 74 -6.23 18.68 9.32
N GLN A 75 -7.34 18.04 9.73
CA GLN A 75 -7.36 17.04 10.82
C GLN A 75 -7.38 15.60 10.31
N LEU A 76 -7.61 15.39 9.01
CA LEU A 76 -7.62 14.06 8.41
C LEU A 76 -6.33 13.27 8.67
N PRO A 77 -5.11 13.79 8.42
CA PRO A 77 -3.90 13.00 8.57
C PRO A 77 -3.72 12.41 9.97
N GLU A 78 -4.02 13.20 11.01
CA GLU A 78 -3.95 12.75 12.40
C GLU A 78 -5.07 11.77 12.75
N THR A 79 -6.29 12.00 12.25
CA THR A 79 -7.42 11.07 12.46
C THR A 79 -7.17 9.72 11.80
N MET A 80 -6.60 9.69 10.59
CA MET A 80 -6.36 8.46 9.85
C MET A 80 -5.32 7.55 10.52
N LYS A 81 -4.35 8.10 11.26
CA LYS A 81 -3.40 7.31 12.08
C LYS A 81 -4.11 6.44 13.11
N HIS A 82 -5.27 6.87 13.61
CA HIS A 82 -6.05 6.12 14.60
C HIS A 82 -6.96 5.05 13.96
N ILE A 83 -7.07 5.04 12.62
CA ILE A 83 -7.89 4.10 11.85
C ILE A 83 -7.04 2.92 11.34
N GLU A 84 -5.75 2.88 11.69
CA GLU A 84 -4.82 1.84 11.24
C GLU A 84 -5.34 0.42 11.53
N SER A 85 -5.91 0.15 12.71
CA SER A 85 -6.44 -1.19 13.02
C SER A 85 -7.64 -1.56 12.15
N TYR A 86 -8.52 -0.60 11.83
CA TYR A 86 -9.63 -0.84 10.91
C TYR A 86 -9.11 -1.11 9.49
N ALA A 87 -8.08 -0.39 9.05
CA ALA A 87 -7.46 -0.63 7.75
C ALA A 87 -6.74 -1.98 7.69
N GLU A 88 -6.13 -2.43 8.79
CA GLU A 88 -5.54 -3.75 8.92
C GLU A 88 -6.60 -4.85 8.74
N ASP A 89 -7.70 -4.74 9.48
CA ASP A 89 -8.81 -5.70 9.42
C ASP A 89 -9.54 -5.68 8.07
N ALA A 90 -9.84 -4.49 7.53
CA ALA A 90 -10.63 -4.34 6.31
C ALA A 90 -9.85 -4.74 5.05
N MET A 91 -8.53 -4.52 5.02
CA MET A 91 -7.71 -4.89 3.86
C MET A 91 -7.34 -6.38 3.87
N ASP A 92 -7.26 -7.00 5.06
CA ASP A 92 -6.93 -8.41 5.28
C ASP A 92 -5.90 -8.95 4.28
N ILE A 93 -4.80 -8.19 4.15
CA ILE A 93 -3.81 -8.39 3.09
C ILE A 93 -3.20 -9.80 3.23
N ARG A 94 -2.97 -10.22 4.48
CA ARG A 94 -2.40 -11.53 4.79
C ARG A 94 -3.27 -12.67 4.26
N ASN A 95 -4.55 -12.73 4.64
CA ASN A 95 -5.39 -13.84 4.21
C ASN A 95 -5.66 -13.78 2.71
N THR A 96 -5.78 -12.58 2.14
CA THR A 96 -5.91 -12.38 0.70
C THR A 96 -4.72 -12.96 -0.06
N LEU A 97 -3.49 -12.65 0.36
CA LEU A 97 -2.27 -13.17 -0.26
C LEU A 97 -2.18 -14.69 -0.13
N VAL A 98 -2.47 -15.25 1.04
CA VAL A 98 -2.46 -16.71 1.27
C VAL A 98 -3.46 -17.41 0.36
N THR A 99 -4.70 -16.90 0.32
CA THR A 99 -5.77 -17.47 -0.51
C THR A 99 -5.42 -17.40 -1.99
N ARG A 100 -4.83 -16.28 -2.44
CA ARG A 100 -4.41 -16.14 -3.84
C ARG A 100 -3.27 -17.10 -4.18
N MET A 101 -2.27 -17.25 -3.31
CA MET A 101 -1.17 -18.20 -3.52
C MET A 101 -1.63 -19.65 -3.57
N GLN A 102 -2.60 -20.03 -2.73
CA GLN A 102 -3.16 -21.39 -2.74
C GLN A 102 -3.98 -21.70 -4.00
N ASN A 103 -4.50 -20.67 -4.66
CA ASN A 103 -5.28 -20.81 -5.89
C ASN A 103 -4.42 -20.73 -7.16
N LEU A 104 -3.10 -20.55 -7.05
CA LEU A 104 -2.22 -20.52 -8.22
C LEU A 104 -2.10 -21.90 -8.83
N THR A 105 -2.15 -21.95 -10.16
CA THR A 105 -1.80 -23.14 -10.92
C THR A 105 -0.29 -23.42 -10.82
N PRO A 106 0.17 -24.66 -11.10
CA PRO A 106 1.59 -24.99 -11.12
C PRO A 106 2.43 -24.07 -12.02
N GLU A 107 1.90 -23.67 -13.18
CA GLU A 107 2.58 -22.78 -14.13
C GLU A 107 2.73 -21.35 -13.59
N GLU A 108 1.71 -20.82 -12.91
CA GLU A 108 1.77 -19.49 -12.30
C GLU A 108 2.70 -19.45 -11.09
N PHE A 109 2.69 -20.51 -10.29
CA PHE A 109 3.60 -20.65 -9.16
C PHE A 109 5.06 -20.77 -9.62
N GLU A 110 5.31 -21.56 -10.66
CA GLU A 110 6.63 -21.63 -11.29
C GLU A 110 7.04 -20.27 -11.88
N GLY A 111 6.14 -19.58 -12.56
CA GLY A 111 6.36 -18.23 -13.08
C GLY A 111 6.72 -17.21 -11.99
N MET A 112 6.14 -17.34 -10.81
CA MET A 112 6.45 -16.52 -9.64
C MET A 112 7.81 -16.87 -9.02
N LEU A 113 8.17 -18.15 -8.94
CA LEU A 113 9.42 -18.60 -8.34
C LEU A 113 10.65 -18.45 -9.26
N ARG A 114 10.47 -18.65 -10.56
CA ARG A 114 11.56 -18.69 -11.55
C ARG A 114 12.47 -17.44 -11.54
N PRO A 115 11.97 -16.20 -11.41
CA PRO A 115 12.83 -15.03 -11.30
C PRO A 115 13.74 -15.06 -10.06
N ALA A 116 13.21 -15.50 -8.91
CA ALA A 116 13.98 -15.57 -7.66
C ALA A 116 15.08 -16.64 -7.72
N PHE A 117 14.80 -17.79 -8.35
CA PHE A 117 15.81 -18.83 -8.55
C PHE A 117 16.87 -18.46 -9.59
N LYS A 118 16.50 -17.76 -10.67
CA LYS A 118 17.47 -17.33 -11.70
C LYS A 118 18.57 -16.41 -11.16
N GLU A 119 18.26 -15.57 -10.19
CA GLU A 119 19.28 -14.72 -9.55
C GLU A 119 20.30 -15.55 -8.75
N ASP A 120 19.86 -16.65 -8.13
CA ASP A 120 20.70 -17.50 -7.28
C ASP A 120 21.37 -18.67 -8.04
N GLU A 121 20.94 -18.97 -9.26
CA GLU A 121 21.47 -20.08 -10.09
C GLU A 121 22.99 -19.99 -10.31
N TRP A 122 23.53 -18.80 -10.57
CA TRP A 122 24.97 -18.63 -10.83
C TRP A 122 25.82 -18.91 -9.58
N SER A 123 25.32 -18.51 -8.40
CA SER A 123 25.99 -18.77 -7.13
C SER A 123 26.08 -20.27 -6.87
N LEU A 124 24.99 -21.01 -7.13
CA LEU A 124 24.95 -22.46 -6.97
C LEU A 124 25.93 -23.18 -7.93
N ILE A 125 25.99 -22.74 -9.19
CA ILE A 125 26.93 -23.30 -10.19
C ILE A 125 28.38 -23.04 -9.78
N MET A 126 28.71 -21.83 -9.31
CA MET A 126 30.05 -21.48 -8.83
C MET A 126 30.48 -22.35 -7.65
N VAL A 127 29.60 -22.55 -6.66
CA VAL A 127 29.88 -23.43 -5.51
C VAL A 127 30.09 -24.87 -5.98
N GLY A 128 29.25 -25.37 -6.89
CA GLY A 128 29.39 -26.70 -7.48
C GLY A 128 30.72 -26.88 -8.22
N ALA A 129 31.15 -25.88 -8.98
CA ALA A 129 32.41 -25.90 -9.71
C ALA A 129 33.63 -25.90 -8.77
N VAL A 130 33.61 -25.07 -7.73
CA VAL A 130 34.69 -25.01 -6.73
C VAL A 130 34.79 -26.33 -5.95
N LEU A 131 33.66 -26.87 -5.49
CA LEU A 131 33.65 -28.15 -4.78
C LEU A 131 34.07 -29.31 -5.69
N GLY A 132 33.60 -29.34 -6.93
CA GLY A 132 33.99 -30.34 -7.91
C GLY A 132 35.49 -30.30 -8.24
N PHE A 133 36.07 -29.11 -8.36
CA PHE A 133 37.50 -28.92 -8.55
C PHE A 133 38.31 -29.42 -7.34
N LEU A 134 37.93 -29.03 -6.12
CA LEU A 134 38.62 -29.44 -4.89
C LEU A 134 38.58 -30.96 -4.68
N VAL A 135 37.42 -31.58 -4.89
CA VAL A 135 37.26 -33.04 -4.78
C VAL A 135 38.05 -33.75 -5.89
N GLY A 136 38.02 -33.22 -7.12
CA GLY A 136 38.77 -33.78 -8.26
C GLY A 136 40.28 -33.79 -8.03
N GLU A 137 40.85 -32.66 -7.60
CA GLU A 137 42.28 -32.56 -7.25
C GLU A 137 42.66 -33.51 -6.12
N MET A 138 41.83 -33.58 -5.07
CA MET A 138 42.04 -34.49 -3.95
C MET A 138 42.00 -35.96 -4.41
N GLN A 139 41.07 -36.32 -5.30
CA GLN A 139 40.96 -37.67 -5.84
C GLN A 139 42.19 -38.05 -6.69
N ILE A 140 42.72 -37.13 -7.51
CA ILE A 140 43.94 -37.37 -8.29
C ILE A 140 45.14 -37.61 -7.36
N HIS A 141 45.27 -36.84 -6.28
CA HIS A 141 46.41 -36.95 -5.35
C HIS A 141 46.35 -38.20 -4.44
N PHE A 142 45.15 -38.70 -4.14
CA PHE A 142 44.98 -39.94 -3.36
C PHE A 142 45.04 -41.22 -4.21
N MET A 143 44.79 -41.12 -5.52
CA MET A 143 44.73 -42.27 -6.43
C MET A 143 46.06 -42.51 -7.19
N LEU A 144 47.01 -41.56 -7.11
CA LEU A 144 48.42 -41.68 -7.48
C LEU A 144 49.27 -42.06 -6.27
#